data_AF-D9S0D8-F1
#
_entry.id   AF-D9S0D8-F1
#
_cell.length_a   1.000
_cell.length_b   1.000
_cell.length_c   1.000
_cell.angle_alpha   90.00
_cell.angle_beta   90.00
_cell.angle_gamma   90.00
#
_symmetry.space_group_name_H-M   'P 1'
#
loop_
_entity.id
_entity.type
_entity.pdbx_description
1 polymer ?
#
loop_
_entity_poly.entity_id
_entity_poly.type
_entity_poly.pdbx_seq_one_letter_code
_entity_poly.pdbx_strand_id
1 'polypeptide(L)'
;MDLIRIGDKLISLAKITGALEEMLALRQKGMSQAEVARKFGIDRSFLSRVETLGEIRKGRTIALVGFPLKNTDEIERVAREEGVDFILLMTDRERWDFVYKKSGIELINEIMNWIYRVRQHDVVIILGSDQRIKLFRALLDNEVVAVEIGKSPMKDDAYVEPEYLREIIRKVKER
;
A
#
# COMPACT_ATOMS: atom_id res chain seq x y z
N MET A 1 6.91 -19.58 37.49
CA MET A 1 8.08 -19.63 36.58
C MET A 1 7.77 -20.67 35.53
N ASP A 2 7.33 -20.24 34.37
CA ASP A 2 6.89 -21.15 33.31
C ASP A 2 8.11 -21.56 32.49
N LEU A 3 8.80 -22.59 32.96
CA LEU A 3 9.96 -23.17 32.30
C LEU A 3 9.49 -24.23 31.32
N ILE A 4 9.99 -24.17 30.08
CA ILE A 4 9.70 -25.13 29.02
C ILE A 4 11.01 -25.82 28.65
N ARG A 5 10.99 -27.14 28.53
CA ARG A 5 12.13 -27.92 28.03
C ARG A 5 11.92 -28.23 26.55
N ILE A 6 12.89 -27.84 25.73
CA ILE A 6 12.90 -28.11 24.28
C ILE A 6 14.24 -28.77 23.97
N GLY A 7 14.24 -30.09 23.79
CA GLY A 7 15.45 -30.89 23.65
C GLY A 7 16.37 -30.72 24.87
N ASP A 8 17.59 -30.26 24.61
CA ASP A 8 18.62 -29.96 25.60
C ASP A 8 18.43 -28.61 26.31
N LYS A 9 17.57 -27.72 25.78
CA LYS A 9 17.38 -26.36 26.30
C LYS A 9 16.28 -26.28 27.34
N LEU A 10 16.53 -25.51 28.39
CA LEU A 10 15.52 -25.06 29.36
C LEU A 10 15.28 -23.57 29.16
N ILE A 11 14.10 -23.21 28.67
CA ILE A 11 13.72 -21.82 28.35
C ILE A 11 12.68 -21.30 29.35
N SER A 12 12.65 -19.99 29.58
CA SER A 12 11.65 -19.33 30.42
C SER A 12 10.65 -18.59 29.54
N LEU A 13 9.40 -19.03 29.54
CA LEU A 13 8.33 -18.37 28.80
C LEU A 13 8.16 -16.92 29.25
N ALA A 14 8.22 -16.67 30.56
CA ALA A 14 8.14 -15.33 31.14
C ALA A 14 9.22 -14.38 30.59
N LYS A 15 10.46 -14.87 30.39
CA LYS A 15 11.52 -14.05 29.79
C LYS A 15 11.27 -13.76 28.32
N ILE A 16 10.74 -14.73 27.58
CA ILE A 16 10.39 -14.56 26.16
C ILE A 16 9.29 -13.51 26.03
N THR A 17 8.19 -13.66 26.76
CA THR A 17 7.05 -12.73 26.72
C THR A 17 7.48 -11.32 27.10
N GLY A 18 8.25 -11.15 28.18
CA GLY A 18 8.74 -9.83 28.59
C GLY A 18 9.63 -9.16 27.54
N ALA A 19 10.48 -9.94 26.84
CA ALA A 19 11.28 -9.40 25.74
C ALA A 19 10.41 -8.98 24.54
N LEU A 20 9.38 -9.77 24.18
CA LEU A 20 8.45 -9.43 23.12
C LEU A 20 7.64 -8.17 23.45
N GLU A 21 7.16 -8.04 24.69
CA GLU A 21 6.45 -6.85 25.18
C GLU A 21 7.32 -5.59 25.05
N GLU A 22 8.59 -5.66 25.44
CA GLU A 22 9.52 -4.53 25.31
C GLU A 22 9.77 -4.17 23.83
N MET A 23 9.97 -5.16 22.97
CA MET A 23 10.12 -4.95 21.52
C MET A 23 8.90 -4.24 20.94
N LEU A 24 7.69 -4.72 21.24
CA LEU A 24 6.44 -4.14 20.76
C LEU A 24 6.20 -2.73 21.32
N ALA A 25 6.56 -2.47 22.59
CA ALA A 25 6.49 -1.14 23.18
C ALA A 25 7.41 -0.13 22.48
N LEU A 26 8.61 -0.54 22.05
CA LEU A 26 9.51 0.31 21.26
C LEU A 26 8.99 0.54 19.85
N ARG A 27 8.35 -0.46 19.24
CA ARG A 27 7.65 -0.33 17.95
C ARG A 27 6.49 0.66 18.03
N GLN A 28 5.69 0.61 19.10
CA GLN A 28 4.64 1.60 19.36
C GLN A 28 5.19 3.02 19.53
N LYS A 29 6.41 3.18 20.05
CA LYS A 29 7.11 4.47 20.17
C LYS A 29 7.73 4.96 18.86
N GLY A 30 7.54 4.25 17.75
CA GLY A 30 7.94 4.68 16.41
C GLY A 30 9.29 4.15 15.92
N MET A 31 10.01 3.34 16.70
CA MET A 31 11.24 2.71 16.21
C MET A 31 10.94 1.74 15.06
N SER A 32 11.81 1.69 14.05
CA SER A 32 11.67 0.74 12.94
C SER A 32 11.93 -0.70 13.38
N GLN A 33 11.42 -1.67 12.62
CA GLN A 33 11.71 -3.10 12.86
C GLN A 33 13.21 -3.40 12.84
N ALA A 34 13.98 -2.72 11.99
CA ALA A 34 15.41 -2.94 11.86
C ALA A 34 16.20 -2.38 13.07
N GLU A 35 15.77 -1.26 13.64
CA GLU A 35 16.39 -0.68 14.84
C GLU A 35 16.11 -1.54 16.08
N VAL A 36 14.85 -1.96 16.27
CA VAL A 36 14.48 -2.85 17.39
C VAL A 36 15.18 -4.20 17.26
N ALA A 37 15.19 -4.81 16.07
CA ALA A 37 15.84 -6.10 15.86
C ALA A 37 17.34 -6.05 16.21
N ARG A 38 18.03 -4.97 15.79
CA ARG A 38 19.44 -4.72 16.12
C ARG A 38 19.66 -4.58 17.62
N LYS A 39 18.76 -3.87 18.33
CA LYS A 39 18.84 -3.67 19.79
C LYS A 39 18.74 -4.98 20.57
N PHE A 40 17.96 -5.95 20.08
CA PHE A 40 17.75 -7.24 20.75
C PHE A 40 18.58 -8.39 20.16
N GLY A 41 19.43 -8.13 19.17
CA GLY A 41 20.28 -9.16 18.55
C GLY A 41 19.48 -10.25 17.80
N ILE A 42 18.35 -9.88 17.23
CA ILE A 42 17.46 -10.77 16.46
C ILE A 42 17.39 -10.31 14.99
N ASP A 43 16.85 -11.16 14.13
CA ASP A 43 16.56 -10.79 12.75
C ASP A 43 15.34 -9.86 12.66
N ARG A 44 15.38 -8.88 11.75
CA ARG A 44 14.22 -8.04 11.41
C ARG A 44 13.00 -8.90 11.02
N SER A 45 13.24 -10.01 10.33
CA SER A 45 12.19 -10.95 9.91
C SER A 45 11.54 -11.69 11.09
N PHE A 46 12.25 -11.91 12.20
CA PHE A 46 11.65 -12.46 13.42
C PHE A 46 10.63 -11.49 14.01
N LEU A 47 11.03 -10.23 14.22
CA LEU A 47 10.11 -9.21 14.76
C LEU A 47 8.90 -8.99 13.86
N SER A 48 9.11 -8.93 12.54
CA SER A 48 8.01 -8.88 11.58
C SER A 48 7.04 -10.05 11.74
N ARG A 49 7.54 -11.28 11.92
CA ARG A 49 6.69 -12.46 12.11
C ARG A 49 5.95 -12.47 13.43
N VAL A 50 6.55 -11.92 14.51
CA VAL A 50 5.85 -11.74 15.80
C VAL A 50 4.69 -10.76 15.65
N GLU A 51 4.91 -9.62 15.01
CA GLU A 51 3.84 -8.65 14.74
C GLU A 51 2.71 -9.29 13.92
N THR A 52 3.07 -10.05 12.88
CA THR A 52 2.10 -10.81 12.07
C THR A 52 1.37 -11.90 12.87
N LEU A 53 2.05 -12.59 13.79
CA LEU A 53 1.46 -13.65 14.61
C LEU A 53 0.38 -13.10 15.57
N GLY A 54 0.56 -11.86 16.05
CA GLY A 54 -0.39 -11.16 16.92
C GLY A 54 -1.36 -10.23 16.17
N GLU A 55 -1.39 -10.28 14.84
CA GLU A 55 -2.21 -9.39 14.02
C GLU A 55 -3.70 -9.79 14.12
N ILE A 56 -4.52 -8.94 14.74
CA ILE A 56 -5.98 -9.15 14.85
C ILE A 56 -6.73 -8.50 13.68
N ARG A 57 -6.26 -7.34 13.21
CA ARG A 57 -6.72 -6.68 11.98
C ARG A 57 -5.59 -5.82 11.42
N LYS A 58 -5.21 -6.05 10.16
CA LYS A 58 -4.53 -5.05 9.34
C LYS A 58 -5.62 -4.23 8.67
N GLY A 59 -5.57 -2.91 8.73
CA GLY A 59 -6.42 -2.11 7.84
C GLY A 59 -6.17 -2.55 6.40
N ARG A 60 -7.21 -2.59 5.56
CA ARG A 60 -7.04 -2.97 4.16
C ARG A 60 -5.99 -2.08 3.52
N THR A 61 -5.01 -2.68 2.87
CA THR A 61 -4.00 -1.95 2.10
C THR A 61 -4.62 -1.38 0.83
N ILE A 62 -4.33 -0.13 0.51
CA ILE A 62 -4.98 0.62 -0.57
C ILE A 62 -3.93 1.08 -1.58
N ALA A 63 -4.17 0.78 -2.85
CA ALA A 63 -3.52 1.43 -3.98
C ALA A 63 -4.46 2.46 -4.61
N LEU A 64 -3.94 3.63 -4.96
CA LEU A 64 -4.62 4.66 -5.73
C LEU A 64 -3.93 4.81 -7.09
N VAL A 65 -4.68 4.61 -8.17
CA VAL A 65 -4.20 4.78 -9.54
C VAL A 65 -5.11 5.76 -10.27
N GLY A 66 -4.56 6.81 -10.89
CA GLY A 66 -5.39 7.82 -11.54
C GLY A 66 -4.67 8.67 -12.59
N PHE A 67 -5.20 8.70 -13.81
CA PHE A 67 -4.71 9.57 -14.89
C PHE A 67 -5.70 9.60 -16.07
N PRO A 68 -5.79 10.72 -16.81
CA PRO A 68 -5.10 12.00 -16.60
C PRO A 68 -5.82 12.91 -15.59
N LEU A 69 -5.08 13.53 -14.66
CA LEU A 69 -5.62 14.38 -13.58
C LEU A 69 -5.01 15.78 -13.57
N LYS A 70 -5.83 16.79 -13.27
CA LYS A 70 -5.40 18.20 -13.24
C LYS A 70 -4.72 18.59 -11.93
N ASN A 71 -5.19 18.04 -10.80
CA ASN A 71 -4.77 18.39 -9.45
C ASN A 71 -4.06 17.22 -8.74
N THR A 72 -3.11 16.58 -9.42
CA THR A 72 -2.35 15.42 -8.90
C THR A 72 -1.77 15.66 -7.51
N ASP A 73 -1.21 16.83 -7.24
CA ASP A 73 -0.59 17.17 -5.96
C ASP A 73 -1.60 17.22 -4.80
N GLU A 74 -2.82 17.71 -5.06
CA GLU A 74 -3.89 17.76 -4.05
C GLU A 74 -4.40 16.36 -3.73
N ILE A 75 -4.60 15.55 -4.76
CA ILE A 75 -5.06 14.16 -4.67
C ILE A 75 -4.00 13.30 -3.96
N GLU A 76 -2.72 13.48 -4.29
CA GLU A 76 -1.63 12.80 -3.61
C GLU A 76 -1.56 13.18 -2.13
N ARG A 77 -1.72 14.46 -1.80
CA ARG A 77 -1.74 14.92 -0.40
C ARG A 77 -2.86 14.26 0.39
N VAL A 78 -4.10 14.26 -0.11
CA VAL A 78 -5.24 13.59 0.53
C VAL A 78 -4.98 12.09 0.70
N ALA A 79 -4.49 11.43 -0.34
CA ALA A 79 -4.20 10.00 -0.29
C ALA A 79 -3.14 9.67 0.76
N ARG A 80 -2.08 10.50 0.90
CA ARG A 80 -1.05 10.33 1.92
C ARG A 80 -1.58 10.60 3.33
N GLU A 81 -2.35 11.67 3.52
CA GLU A 81 -2.97 12.00 4.82
C GLU A 81 -3.89 10.88 5.31
N GLU A 82 -4.67 10.30 4.40
CA GLU A 82 -5.56 9.17 4.71
C GLU A 82 -4.82 7.83 4.70
N GLY A 83 -3.49 7.78 4.52
CA GLY A 83 -2.67 6.57 4.64
C GLY A 83 -2.92 5.53 3.56
N VAL A 84 -2.94 5.95 2.29
CA VAL A 84 -2.88 5.07 1.11
C VAL A 84 -1.44 4.55 0.91
N ASP A 85 -1.29 3.25 0.67
CA ASP A 85 0.02 2.56 0.66
C ASP A 85 0.79 2.72 -0.67
N PHE A 86 0.07 2.83 -1.78
CA PHE A 86 0.65 3.03 -3.11
C PHE A 86 -0.13 4.08 -3.89
N ILE A 87 0.56 5.05 -4.47
CA ILE A 87 -0.03 6.15 -5.22
C ILE A 87 0.65 6.24 -6.59
N LEU A 88 -0.15 6.17 -7.65
CA LEU A 88 0.28 6.40 -9.03
C LEU A 88 -0.70 7.37 -9.70
N LEU A 89 -0.29 8.64 -9.76
CA LEU A 89 -1.09 9.72 -10.33
C LEU A 89 -0.30 10.40 -11.44
N MET A 90 -0.96 10.77 -12.53
CA MET A 90 -0.32 11.52 -13.62
C MET A 90 -1.30 12.50 -14.28
N THR A 91 -0.76 13.63 -14.68
CA THR A 91 -1.33 14.49 -15.74
C THR A 91 -1.21 13.81 -17.11
N ASP A 92 -1.93 14.31 -18.12
CA ASP A 92 -1.81 13.81 -19.48
C ASP A 92 -0.41 14.02 -20.04
N ARG A 93 0.22 15.15 -19.69
CA ARG A 93 1.60 15.45 -20.09
C ARG A 93 2.58 14.41 -19.53
N GLU A 94 2.48 14.09 -18.24
CA GLU A 94 3.35 13.09 -17.60
C GLU A 94 3.11 11.68 -18.15
N ARG A 95 1.85 11.36 -18.44
CA ARG A 95 1.45 10.10 -19.10
C ARG A 95 2.12 9.95 -20.47
N TRP A 96 2.14 11.00 -21.28
CA TRP A 96 2.82 10.99 -22.58
C TRP A 96 4.34 11.00 -22.47
N ASP A 97 4.90 11.80 -21.55
CA ASP A 97 6.33 11.81 -21.25
C ASP A 97 6.83 10.42 -20.84
N PHE A 98 6.04 9.70 -20.05
CA PHE A 98 6.32 8.32 -19.65
C PHE A 98 6.43 7.38 -20.85
N VAL A 99 5.57 7.54 -21.86
CA VAL A 99 5.57 6.71 -23.08
C VAL A 99 6.70 7.10 -24.02
N TYR A 100 6.91 8.40 -24.26
CA TYR A 100 7.87 8.88 -25.27
C TYR A 100 9.33 8.78 -24.85
N LYS A 101 9.62 8.80 -23.54
CA LYS A 101 11.00 8.75 -23.02
C LYS A 101 11.56 7.33 -22.88
N LYS A 102 10.77 6.29 -23.17
CA LYS A 102 11.13 4.89 -22.92
C LYS A 102 11.14 4.07 -24.19
N SER A 103 12.08 3.15 -24.28
CA SER A 103 12.01 2.07 -25.26
C SER A 103 10.81 1.16 -24.97
N GLY A 104 10.36 0.41 -25.97
CA GLY A 104 9.24 -0.53 -25.80
C GLY A 104 9.47 -1.56 -24.68
N ILE A 105 10.71 -2.04 -24.51
CA ILE A 105 11.06 -3.01 -23.46
C ILE A 105 10.99 -2.36 -22.07
N GLU A 106 11.56 -1.16 -21.92
CA GLU A 106 11.50 -0.42 -20.65
C GLU A 106 10.05 -0.11 -20.25
N LEU A 107 9.24 0.32 -21.21
CA LEU A 107 7.83 0.61 -21.01
C LEU A 107 7.06 -0.61 -20.49
N ILE A 108 7.23 -1.77 -21.14
CA ILE A 108 6.59 -3.02 -20.71
C ILE A 108 7.05 -3.41 -19.31
N ASN A 109 8.35 -3.39 -19.04
CA ASN A 109 8.89 -3.77 -17.73
C ASN A 109 8.34 -2.89 -16.60
N GLU A 110 8.21 -1.59 -16.84
CA GLU A 110 7.71 -0.67 -15.83
C GLU A 110 6.20 -0.79 -15.60
N ILE A 111 5.42 -1.01 -16.66
CA ILE A 111 3.99 -1.33 -16.55
C ILE A 111 3.80 -2.63 -15.76
N MET A 112 4.57 -3.67 -16.07
CA MET A 112 4.51 -4.95 -15.34
C MET A 112 4.87 -4.77 -13.86
N ASN A 113 5.86 -3.93 -13.55
CA ASN A 113 6.22 -3.60 -12.17
C ASN A 113 5.12 -2.81 -11.43
N TRP A 114 4.41 -1.90 -12.10
CA TRP A 114 3.24 -1.25 -11.52
C TRP A 114 2.10 -2.24 -11.26
N ILE A 115 1.77 -3.10 -12.22
CA ILE A 115 0.75 -4.13 -12.05
C ILE A 115 1.09 -5.03 -10.86
N TYR A 116 2.34 -5.50 -10.79
CA TYR A 116 2.81 -6.34 -9.67
C TYR A 116 2.61 -5.65 -8.31
N ARG A 117 3.02 -4.37 -8.20
CA ARG A 117 2.88 -3.57 -6.97
C ARG A 117 1.41 -3.33 -6.60
N VAL A 118 0.59 -2.90 -7.55
CA VAL A 118 -0.84 -2.65 -7.34
C VAL A 118 -1.54 -3.92 -6.85
N ARG A 119 -1.21 -5.08 -7.42
CA ARG A 119 -1.79 -6.38 -7.03
C ARG A 119 -1.45 -6.84 -5.62
N GLN A 120 -0.47 -6.24 -4.93
CA GLN A 120 -0.17 -6.54 -3.52
C GLN A 120 -1.13 -5.86 -2.53
N HIS A 121 -2.08 -5.06 -3.00
CA HIS A 121 -2.99 -4.28 -2.15
C HIS A 121 -4.38 -4.90 -2.11
N ASP A 122 -5.05 -4.84 -0.96
CA ASP A 122 -6.38 -5.43 -0.78
C ASP A 122 -7.45 -4.70 -1.61
N VAL A 123 -7.29 -3.39 -1.79
CA VAL A 123 -8.22 -2.52 -2.53
C VAL A 123 -7.44 -1.61 -3.47
N VAL A 124 -7.97 -1.44 -4.69
CA VAL A 124 -7.44 -0.51 -5.69
C VAL A 124 -8.51 0.53 -6.03
N ILE A 125 -8.26 1.78 -5.69
CA ILE A 125 -9.08 2.92 -6.12
C ILE A 125 -8.57 3.39 -7.48
N ILE A 126 -9.45 3.43 -8.47
CA ILE A 126 -9.11 3.80 -9.85
C ILE A 126 -9.85 5.07 -10.26
N LEU A 127 -9.09 6.13 -10.52
CA LEU A 127 -9.58 7.37 -11.12
C LEU A 127 -9.33 7.28 -12.64
N GLY A 128 -10.34 6.86 -13.40
CA GLY A 128 -10.15 6.62 -14.83
C GLY A 128 -11.41 6.82 -15.65
N SER A 129 -11.28 6.75 -16.97
CA SER A 129 -12.46 6.73 -17.83
C SER A 129 -13.17 5.38 -17.81
N ASP A 130 -14.43 5.40 -18.20
CA ASP A 130 -15.31 4.24 -18.36
C ASP A 130 -14.63 2.98 -18.93
N GLN A 131 -13.92 3.09 -20.07
CA GLN A 131 -13.23 1.97 -20.71
C GLN A 131 -11.96 1.54 -19.96
N ARG A 132 -11.22 2.50 -19.39
CA ARG A 132 -9.98 2.19 -18.64
C ARG A 132 -10.30 1.47 -17.34
N ILE A 133 -11.36 1.88 -16.63
CA ILE A 133 -11.86 1.17 -15.45
C ILE A 133 -12.22 -0.28 -15.80
N LYS A 134 -12.93 -0.51 -16.92
CA LYS A 134 -13.26 -1.87 -17.38
C LYS A 134 -12.01 -2.70 -17.65
N LEU A 135 -11.00 -2.12 -18.30
CA LEU A 135 -9.72 -2.79 -18.55
C LEU A 135 -9.01 -3.16 -17.23
N PHE A 136 -8.90 -2.24 -16.28
CA PHE A 136 -8.25 -2.53 -15.00
C PHE A 136 -8.97 -3.60 -14.18
N ARG A 137 -10.31 -3.59 -14.18
CA ARG A 137 -11.10 -4.66 -13.54
C ARG A 137 -10.85 -6.04 -14.17
N ALA A 138 -10.49 -6.11 -15.45
CA ALA A 138 -10.16 -7.37 -16.11
C ALA A 138 -8.70 -7.81 -15.86
N LEU A 139 -7.80 -6.89 -15.48
CA LEU A 139 -6.37 -7.16 -15.23
C LEU A 139 -6.04 -7.42 -13.75
N LEU A 140 -6.87 -6.91 -12.85
CA LEU A 140 -6.68 -6.97 -11.41
C LEU A 140 -7.68 -7.94 -10.79
N ASP A 141 -7.19 -8.85 -9.95
CA ASP A 141 -8.04 -9.76 -9.15
C ASP A 141 -8.43 -9.15 -7.79
N ASN A 142 -7.99 -7.92 -7.53
CA ASN A 142 -8.21 -7.17 -6.29
C ASN A 142 -9.60 -6.53 -6.25
N GLU A 143 -10.07 -6.09 -5.08
CA GLU A 143 -11.29 -5.27 -5.01
C GLU A 143 -11.02 -3.90 -5.66
N VAL A 144 -11.74 -3.61 -6.75
CA VAL A 144 -11.59 -2.35 -7.50
C VAL A 144 -12.73 -1.38 -7.18
N VAL A 145 -12.39 -0.26 -6.56
CA VAL A 145 -13.29 0.89 -6.38
C VAL A 145 -13.08 1.87 -7.52
N ALA A 146 -14.10 2.02 -8.36
CA ALA A 146 -14.02 2.85 -9.55
C ALA A 146 -14.57 4.26 -9.32
N VAL A 147 -13.79 5.26 -9.71
CA VAL A 147 -14.19 6.66 -9.82
C VAL A 147 -14.07 7.06 -11.28
N GLU A 148 -15.23 7.19 -11.95
CA GLU A 148 -15.25 7.63 -13.34
C GLU A 148 -14.98 9.13 -13.41
N ILE A 149 -13.90 9.49 -14.11
CA ILE A 149 -13.48 10.89 -14.32
C ILE A 149 -13.73 11.40 -15.75
N GLY A 150 -14.34 10.57 -16.61
CA GLY A 150 -14.68 10.93 -17.99
C GLY A 150 -14.89 9.73 -18.90
N LYS A 151 -15.10 9.99 -20.20
CA LYS A 151 -15.24 8.95 -21.24
C LYS A 151 -13.96 8.81 -22.05
N SER A 152 -13.65 7.57 -22.44
CA SER A 152 -12.53 7.28 -23.34
C SER A 152 -12.85 7.67 -24.80
N PRO A 153 -11.87 8.18 -25.57
CA PRO A 153 -10.54 8.59 -25.13
C PRO A 153 -10.58 9.95 -24.43
N MET A 154 -9.90 10.05 -23.28
CA MET A 154 -9.69 11.33 -22.61
C MET A 154 -8.56 12.09 -23.31
N LYS A 155 -8.77 13.39 -23.57
CA LYS A 155 -7.80 14.30 -24.19
C LYS A 155 -7.32 15.41 -23.26
N ASP A 156 -8.03 15.62 -22.16
CA ASP A 156 -7.77 16.68 -21.19
C ASP A 156 -7.72 16.08 -19.79
N ASP A 157 -6.94 16.75 -18.92
CA ASP A 157 -6.86 16.43 -17.50
C ASP A 157 -8.21 16.64 -16.80
N ALA A 158 -8.65 15.65 -16.03
CA ALA A 158 -9.85 15.78 -15.21
C ALA A 158 -9.52 16.35 -13.82
N TYR A 159 -10.35 17.25 -13.32
CA TYR A 159 -10.30 17.67 -11.92
C TYR A 159 -11.06 16.67 -11.06
N VAL A 160 -10.47 16.25 -9.94
CA VAL A 160 -11.12 15.41 -8.93
C VAL A 160 -11.22 16.21 -7.64
N GLU A 161 -12.40 16.25 -7.04
CA GLU A 161 -12.62 16.93 -5.76
C GLU A 161 -11.86 16.19 -4.64
N PRO A 162 -10.90 16.83 -3.94
CA PRO A 162 -10.08 16.18 -2.92
C PRO A 162 -10.91 15.56 -1.78
N GLU A 163 -11.97 16.24 -1.33
CA GLU A 163 -12.80 15.73 -0.24
C GLU A 163 -13.63 14.52 -0.66
N TYR A 164 -14.06 14.47 -1.92
CA TYR A 164 -14.73 13.29 -2.47
C TYR A 164 -13.83 12.05 -2.44
N LEU A 165 -12.54 12.20 -2.79
CA LEU A 165 -11.57 11.12 -2.65
C LEU A 165 -11.38 10.71 -1.18
N ARG A 166 -11.29 11.68 -0.27
CA ARG A 166 -11.15 11.43 1.17
C ARG A 166 -12.28 10.55 1.70
N GLU A 167 -13.52 10.88 1.37
CA GLU A 167 -14.68 10.08 1.75
C GLU A 167 -14.62 8.65 1.22
N ILE A 168 -14.18 8.45 -0.02
CA ILE A 168 -14.01 7.12 -0.62
C ILE A 168 -12.98 6.31 0.16
N ILE A 169 -11.81 6.90 0.44
CA ILE A 169 -10.73 6.21 1.16
C ILE A 169 -11.22 5.76 2.55
N ARG A 170 -11.92 6.64 3.28
CA ARG A 170 -12.47 6.31 4.61
C ARG A 170 -13.47 5.17 4.56
N LYS A 171 -14.42 5.21 3.61
CA LYS A 171 -15.41 4.14 3.41
C LYS A 171 -14.74 2.80 3.07
N VAL A 172 -13.64 2.82 2.34
CA VAL A 172 -12.86 1.62 2.01
C VAL A 172 -12.15 1.06 3.25
N LYS A 173 -11.58 1.93 4.09
CA LYS A 173 -10.87 1.54 5.32
C LYS A 173 -11.76 0.97 6.42
N GLU A 174 -13.02 1.41 6.47
CA GLU A 174 -13.99 0.95 7.47
C GLU A 174 -14.45 -0.49 7.22
N ARG A 175 -14.40 -0.96 5.97
CA ARG A 175 -14.73 -2.35 5.57
C ARG A 175 -13.69 -3.37 6.03
#